data_AF-A0A6S7H6U6-F1
#
_entry.id   AF-A0A6S7H6U6-F1
#
_cell.length_a   1.000
_cell.length_b   1.000
_cell.length_c   1.000
_cell.angle_alpha   90.00
_cell.angle_beta   90.00
_cell.angle_gamma   90.00
#
_symmetry.space_group_name_H-M   'P 1'
#
loop_
_entity.id
_entity.type
_entity.pdbx_description
1 polymer ?
#
loop_
_entity_poly.entity_id
_entity_poly.type
_entity_poly.pdbx_seq_one_letter_code
_entity_poly.pdbx_strand_id
1 'polypeptide(L)'
;MNTAPSNEVNQIQTNAEKPPAADKDGTLHSRGCGWKPECAHRAKSVSSNNNKADLNFFKNCIADVYCYKKSPTSDAWIGLPSYKDKFTTYFNDAAKRIERFFIRNNDWSAILDRVRRNGLSCEKLLYVIAARYHYVVYVLNVLFPDRSFGPCKYDYVYKRLKNPTGGECFVVPLHKITCTSDFDIALMGERSGTLAARFNQFFLEPLGADKFVPGFGKSSEDIFGGNIFAFALEYALPGAITGLTSSQSAALNGLLNLRKNVHFQLQEIVTAIRKMHNYLPKYYNDLLMDQAELKTRPTKGNLDKIFNDIVKLFNTIEEKVAGVTSSSGSDISYRYQHDMARCMIHGIIESTGKTGLVANSIVEHAMAIIFGAEVYHTTGTVRHVFGQMKMQRYSTHITEIDAWVSMLENWADSVKEFKRECETKGLLVAQCLPKMSKNLLRTLAAMKTIWKSLPDQIEGNSMKADLAKITPSTVVNWYLNVQRKGLDELPSSEQYNFKLFLTTFKCPENLKFTDDNIAFHKCLDAIQNEVRKYNRRLFTYITYKNKV
;
A
#
# COMPACT_ATOMS: atom_id res chain seq x y z
N MET A 1 -16.59 -61.37 15.12
CA MET A 1 -16.55 -60.73 13.79
C MET A 1 -16.27 -59.25 14.04
N ASN A 2 -15.03 -58.80 14.21
CA ASN A 2 -13.97 -58.59 13.22
C ASN A 2 -14.44 -57.90 11.93
N THR A 3 -14.45 -56.57 11.94
CA THR A 3 -14.14 -55.74 10.77
C THR A 3 -13.42 -54.48 11.23
N ALA A 4 -12.18 -54.35 10.76
CA ALA A 4 -11.23 -53.29 11.03
C ALA A 4 -11.62 -51.95 10.35
N PRO A 5 -11.09 -50.80 10.82
CA PRO A 5 -11.23 -49.52 10.13
C PRO A 5 -10.34 -49.46 8.87
N SER A 6 -10.92 -48.98 7.77
CA SER A 6 -10.24 -48.82 6.48
C SER A 6 -9.28 -47.62 6.48
N ASN A 7 -8.09 -47.87 5.96
CA ASN A 7 -6.98 -46.95 5.74
C ASN A 7 -7.33 -45.80 4.77
N GLU A 8 -7.33 -44.55 5.23
CA GLU A 8 -7.15 -43.36 4.39
C GLU A 8 -6.28 -42.31 5.12
N VAL A 9 -5.15 -42.75 5.68
CA VAL A 9 -4.03 -41.87 6.07
C VAL A 9 -2.76 -42.59 5.65
N ASN A 10 -2.28 -42.30 4.43
CA ASN A 10 -0.90 -42.43 3.94
C ASN A 10 -0.89 -42.60 2.42
N GLN A 11 -0.95 -41.49 1.67
CA GLN A 11 -0.30 -41.40 0.36
C GLN A 11 0.27 -39.99 0.16
N ILE A 12 1.27 -39.60 0.96
CA ILE A 12 2.32 -38.71 0.45
C ILE A 12 3.23 -39.61 -0.36
N GLN A 13 2.91 -39.80 -1.64
CA GLN A 13 3.89 -40.34 -2.58
C GLN A 13 5.04 -39.33 -2.64
N THR A 14 6.21 -39.78 -2.18
CA THR A 14 7.51 -39.17 -2.38
C THR A 14 7.80 -39.07 -3.88
N ASN A 15 7.34 -37.98 -4.49
CA ASN A 15 7.87 -37.54 -5.76
C ASN A 15 9.28 -37.01 -5.49
N ALA A 16 10.28 -37.65 -6.10
CA ALA A 16 11.67 -37.18 -6.13
C ALA A 16 11.72 -35.66 -6.41
N GLU A 17 12.65 -34.96 -5.74
CA GLU A 17 12.91 -33.52 -5.89
C GLU A 17 13.01 -33.15 -7.38
N LYS A 18 11.90 -32.72 -7.98
CA LYS A 18 11.92 -32.15 -9.32
C LYS A 18 12.48 -30.73 -9.20
N PRO A 19 13.62 -30.42 -9.85
CA PRO A 19 14.11 -29.05 -9.90
C PRO A 19 13.04 -28.14 -10.50
N PRO A 20 13.00 -26.84 -10.13
CA PRO A 20 12.13 -25.90 -10.83
C PRO A 20 12.43 -26.00 -12.33
N ALA A 21 11.39 -26.22 -13.14
CA ALA A 21 11.54 -26.39 -14.57
C ALA A 21 12.30 -25.18 -15.14
N ALA A 22 13.37 -25.44 -15.87
CA ALA A 22 14.02 -24.42 -16.69
C ALA A 22 12.98 -23.84 -17.65
N ASP A 23 13.01 -22.51 -17.87
CA ASP A 23 12.22 -21.87 -18.91
C ASP A 23 12.48 -22.61 -20.23
N LYS A 24 11.42 -23.15 -20.84
CA LYS A 24 11.49 -23.84 -22.13
C LYS A 24 11.69 -22.87 -23.31
N ASP A 25 11.71 -21.57 -23.06
CA ASP A 25 12.15 -20.58 -24.05
C ASP A 25 13.67 -20.48 -24.00
N GLY A 26 14.32 -21.28 -24.86
CA GLY A 26 15.76 -21.45 -25.00
C GLY A 26 16.55 -20.21 -25.46
N THR A 27 16.36 -19.07 -24.83
CA THR A 27 17.16 -17.85 -25.05
C THR A 27 17.49 -17.13 -23.75
N LEU A 28 18.20 -17.79 -22.82
CA LEU A 28 19.04 -17.11 -21.81
C LEU A 28 19.94 -18.08 -21.02
N HIS A 29 20.65 -18.99 -21.70
CA HIS A 29 21.84 -19.63 -21.12
C HIS A 29 23.06 -18.70 -21.16
N SER A 30 22.98 -17.54 -20.52
CA SER A 30 24.18 -16.76 -20.21
C SER A 30 24.07 -16.08 -18.85
N ARG A 31 25.06 -16.34 -17.98
CA ARG A 31 25.36 -15.71 -16.67
C ARG A 31 24.73 -16.35 -15.41
N GLY A 32 25.19 -17.55 -15.04
CA GLY A 32 25.31 -17.98 -13.62
C GLY A 32 24.05 -18.05 -12.72
N CYS A 33 22.85 -17.92 -13.28
CA CYS A 33 21.58 -17.98 -12.56
C CYS A 33 20.84 -19.28 -12.93
N GLY A 34 20.05 -19.84 -12.00
CA GLY A 34 19.38 -21.14 -12.15
C GLY A 34 19.55 -22.07 -10.95
N TRP A 35 18.95 -23.27 -11.03
CA TRP A 35 18.92 -24.23 -9.93
C TRP A 35 20.33 -24.62 -9.45
N LYS A 36 20.51 -24.67 -8.13
CA LYS A 36 21.75 -25.04 -7.45
C LYS A 36 21.45 -26.11 -6.38
N PRO A 37 21.94 -27.36 -6.51
CA PRO A 37 21.59 -28.45 -5.59
C PRO A 37 21.88 -28.15 -4.12
N GLU A 38 22.97 -27.44 -3.83
CA GLU A 38 23.34 -27.05 -2.48
C GLU A 38 22.32 -26.13 -1.80
N CYS A 39 21.48 -25.45 -2.58
CA CYS A 39 20.44 -24.59 -2.05
C CYS A 39 19.28 -25.38 -1.42
N ALA A 40 18.97 -26.60 -1.89
CA ALA A 40 17.93 -27.44 -1.29
C ALA A 40 18.24 -27.74 0.18
N HIS A 41 19.46 -28.21 0.45
CA HIS A 41 19.93 -28.46 1.82
C HIS A 41 19.98 -27.17 2.65
N ARG A 42 20.45 -26.06 2.06
CA ARG A 42 20.49 -24.77 2.76
C ARG A 42 19.10 -24.23 3.08
N ALA A 43 18.10 -24.43 2.23
CA ALA A 43 16.73 -23.99 2.52
C ALA A 43 16.17 -24.70 3.76
N LYS A 44 16.46 -26.01 3.89
CA LYS A 44 16.09 -26.82 5.06
C LYS A 44 16.97 -26.58 6.28
N SER A 45 18.19 -26.05 6.10
CA SER A 45 19.10 -25.84 7.22
C SER A 45 18.69 -24.64 8.06
N VAL A 46 18.44 -24.91 9.34
CA VAL A 46 18.08 -23.90 10.33
C VAL A 46 19.30 -23.06 10.65
N SER A 47 19.39 -21.86 10.08
CA SER A 47 20.29 -20.82 10.56
C SER A 47 19.72 -20.26 11.87
N SER A 48 20.00 -20.92 12.99
CA SER A 48 19.71 -20.35 14.32
C SER A 48 20.70 -19.21 14.55
N ASN A 49 20.27 -17.99 14.24
CA ASN A 49 20.90 -16.71 14.58
C ASN A 49 22.10 -16.23 13.73
N ASN A 50 22.16 -16.55 12.42
CA ASN A 50 23.24 -16.05 11.56
C ASN A 50 22.74 -15.19 10.38
N ASN A 51 22.59 -13.89 10.61
CA ASN A 51 22.20 -12.91 9.57
C ASN A 51 23.15 -12.92 8.36
N LYS A 52 24.46 -13.15 8.55
CA LYS A 52 25.42 -13.22 7.44
C LYS A 52 25.17 -14.46 6.57
N ALA A 53 24.87 -15.60 7.18
CA ALA A 53 24.50 -16.82 6.47
C ALA A 53 23.19 -16.64 5.68
N ASP A 54 22.22 -15.94 6.25
CA ASP A 54 20.94 -15.66 5.58
C ASP A 54 21.11 -14.67 4.43
N LEU A 55 21.91 -13.61 4.57
CA LEU A 55 22.24 -12.72 3.44
C LEU A 55 22.95 -13.47 2.30
N ASN A 56 23.87 -14.38 2.62
CA ASN A 56 24.51 -15.24 1.62
C ASN A 56 23.52 -16.20 0.96
N PHE A 57 22.56 -16.72 1.72
CA PHE A 57 21.47 -17.54 1.18
C PHE A 57 20.56 -16.71 0.26
N PHE A 58 20.17 -15.50 0.66
CA PHE A 58 19.33 -14.61 -0.18
C PHE A 58 20.01 -14.25 -1.49
N LYS A 59 21.34 -14.00 -1.47
CA LYS A 59 22.12 -13.81 -2.69
C LYS A 59 22.12 -15.08 -3.56
N ASN A 60 22.69 -16.17 -3.03
CA ASN A 60 23.08 -17.32 -3.86
C ASN A 60 21.92 -18.28 -4.17
N CYS A 61 20.91 -18.32 -3.30
CA CYS A 61 19.83 -19.30 -3.31
C CYS A 61 18.45 -18.67 -3.55
N ILE A 62 18.28 -17.35 -3.41
CA ILE A 62 17.06 -16.65 -3.84
C ILE A 62 17.34 -15.87 -5.12
N ALA A 63 18.20 -14.86 -5.07
CA ALA A 63 18.42 -13.95 -6.18
C ALA A 63 18.98 -14.67 -7.42
N ASP A 64 20.02 -15.49 -7.25
CA ASP A 64 20.62 -16.23 -8.37
C ASP A 64 19.73 -17.37 -8.87
N VAL A 65 19.12 -18.16 -7.97
CA VAL A 65 18.29 -19.31 -8.38
C VAL A 65 17.06 -18.87 -9.17
N TYR A 66 16.45 -17.76 -8.75
CA TYR A 66 15.30 -17.19 -9.43
C TYR A 66 15.65 -16.11 -10.46
N CYS A 67 16.94 -15.92 -10.76
CA CYS A 67 17.42 -15.03 -11.83
C CYS A 67 16.92 -13.56 -11.71
N TYR A 68 17.06 -12.95 -10.54
CA TYR A 68 16.84 -11.52 -10.37
C TYR A 68 17.82 -10.71 -11.24
N LYS A 69 17.33 -9.70 -11.97
CA LYS A 69 18.15 -8.88 -12.87
C LYS A 69 18.62 -7.61 -12.18
N LYS A 70 19.91 -7.53 -11.82
CA LYS A 70 20.54 -6.33 -11.23
C LYS A 70 20.89 -5.31 -12.32
N SER A 71 20.80 -4.02 -12.00
CA SER A 71 21.30 -2.94 -12.87
C SER A 71 22.84 -2.98 -12.93
N PRO A 72 23.45 -2.75 -14.11
CA PRO A 72 24.90 -2.69 -14.24
C PRO A 72 25.51 -1.40 -13.69
N THR A 73 24.72 -0.33 -13.54
CA THR A 73 25.20 1.02 -13.21
C THR A 73 24.67 1.55 -11.88
N SER A 74 23.86 0.76 -11.16
CA SER A 74 23.28 1.18 -9.88
C SER A 74 22.92 -0.03 -9.01
N ASP A 75 22.84 0.17 -7.71
CA ASP A 75 22.29 -0.82 -6.79
C ASP A 75 20.75 -0.82 -6.87
N ALA A 76 20.25 -1.46 -7.92
CA ALA A 76 18.82 -1.64 -8.16
C ALA A 76 18.51 -2.97 -8.87
N TRP A 77 17.35 -3.55 -8.58
CA TRP A 77 16.72 -4.57 -9.42
C TRP A 77 15.99 -3.90 -10.59
N ILE A 78 16.27 -4.36 -11.80
CA ILE A 78 15.62 -3.93 -13.04
C ILE A 78 14.68 -4.99 -13.61
N GLY A 79 14.66 -6.18 -13.01
CA GLY A 79 13.72 -7.25 -13.33
C GLY A 79 13.63 -8.25 -12.18
N LEU A 80 12.39 -8.60 -11.82
CA LEU A 80 12.07 -9.53 -10.74
C LEU A 80 11.51 -10.82 -11.35
N PRO A 81 11.70 -11.99 -10.70
CA PRO A 81 11.12 -13.24 -11.18
C PRO A 81 9.60 -13.20 -11.13
N SER A 82 8.98 -13.87 -12.08
CA SER A 82 7.53 -14.02 -12.13
C SER A 82 7.03 -15.09 -11.15
N TYR A 83 7.91 -16.01 -10.71
CA TYR A 83 7.60 -17.22 -9.93
C TYR A 83 6.56 -18.18 -10.52
N LYS A 84 6.09 -17.91 -11.75
CA LYS A 84 5.17 -18.77 -12.48
C LYS A 84 5.78 -20.17 -12.62
N ASP A 85 5.02 -21.20 -12.27
CA ASP A 85 5.42 -22.61 -12.31
C ASP A 85 6.59 -22.98 -11.36
N LYS A 86 6.87 -22.15 -10.35
CA LYS A 86 8.00 -22.31 -9.41
C LYS A 86 7.61 -22.47 -7.94
N PHE A 87 6.34 -22.74 -7.65
CA PHE A 87 5.83 -23.08 -6.30
C PHE A 87 6.18 -24.54 -5.93
N THR A 88 7.48 -24.82 -5.83
CA THR A 88 8.00 -26.16 -5.50
C THR A 88 8.19 -26.32 -3.99
N THR A 89 8.51 -27.54 -3.52
CA THR A 89 8.93 -27.77 -2.13
C THR A 89 10.09 -26.85 -1.72
N TYR A 90 11.05 -26.62 -2.63
CA TYR A 90 12.14 -25.68 -2.39
C TYR A 90 11.66 -24.24 -2.16
N PHE A 91 10.67 -23.77 -2.92
CA PHE A 91 10.09 -22.44 -2.73
C PHE A 91 9.50 -22.30 -1.33
N ASN A 92 8.78 -23.32 -0.85
CA ASN A 92 8.21 -23.32 0.49
C ASN A 92 9.29 -23.38 1.59
N ASP A 93 10.30 -24.25 1.44
CA ASP A 93 11.39 -24.37 2.40
C ASP A 93 12.21 -23.06 2.48
N ALA A 94 12.48 -22.44 1.33
CA ALA A 94 13.14 -21.16 1.24
C ALA A 94 12.33 -20.04 1.93
N ALA A 95 11.01 -20.02 1.73
CA ALA A 95 10.11 -19.09 2.40
C ALA A 95 10.13 -19.26 3.93
N LYS A 96 10.10 -20.50 4.45
CA LYS A 96 10.22 -20.77 5.90
C LYS A 96 11.57 -20.31 6.48
N ARG A 97 12.65 -20.41 5.71
CA ARG A 97 13.94 -19.86 6.13
C ARG A 97 13.92 -18.32 6.18
N ILE A 98 13.30 -17.69 5.18
CA ILE A 98 13.14 -16.23 5.12
C ILE A 98 12.25 -15.73 6.27
N GLU A 99 11.15 -16.42 6.56
CA GLU A 99 10.27 -16.14 7.70
C GLU A 99 11.06 -16.01 9.00
N ARG A 100 11.90 -17.02 9.31
CA ARG A 100 12.74 -17.00 10.52
C ARG A 100 13.71 -15.82 10.56
N PHE A 101 14.25 -15.41 9.42
CA PHE A 101 15.09 -14.20 9.36
C PHE A 101 14.30 -12.98 9.80
N PHE A 102 13.07 -12.83 9.33
CA PHE A 102 12.26 -11.67 9.67
C PHE A 102 11.59 -11.74 11.04
N ILE A 103 11.33 -12.93 11.60
CA ILE A 103 10.92 -13.06 13.01
C ILE A 103 12.01 -12.47 13.91
N ARG A 104 13.28 -12.76 13.63
CA ARG A 104 14.42 -12.19 14.37
C ARG A 104 14.68 -10.72 14.05
N ASN A 105 14.22 -10.25 12.90
CA ASN A 105 14.41 -8.90 12.41
C ASN A 105 13.05 -8.24 12.12
N ASN A 106 12.16 -8.25 13.12
CA ASN A 106 10.75 -7.86 12.99
C ASN A 106 10.51 -6.33 12.97
N ASP A 107 11.48 -5.59 12.46
CA ASP A 107 11.44 -4.12 12.35
C ASP A 107 12.29 -3.73 11.15
N TRP A 108 11.61 -3.32 10.08
CA TRP A 108 12.25 -2.93 8.83
C TRP A 108 13.20 -1.76 9.01
N SER A 109 12.82 -0.77 9.80
CA SER A 109 13.65 0.41 10.07
C SER A 109 14.91 0.00 10.83
N ALA A 110 14.80 -0.91 11.80
CA ALA A 110 15.96 -1.47 12.48
C ALA A 110 16.85 -2.32 11.54
N ILE A 111 16.27 -3.04 10.57
CA ILE A 111 17.03 -3.74 9.51
C ILE A 111 17.84 -2.72 8.71
N LEU A 112 17.20 -1.66 8.22
CA LEU A 112 17.87 -0.60 7.46
C LEU A 112 19.04 -0.03 8.26
N ASP A 113 18.82 0.33 9.53
CA ASP A 113 19.85 0.91 10.39
C ASP A 113 21.00 -0.07 10.70
N ARG A 114 20.71 -1.35 10.97
CA ARG A 114 21.74 -2.36 11.27
C ARG A 114 22.58 -2.69 10.04
N VAL A 115 21.94 -2.76 8.87
CA VAL A 115 22.65 -3.03 7.62
C VAL A 115 23.55 -1.83 7.29
N ARG A 116 23.07 -0.60 7.45
CA ARG A 116 23.89 0.62 7.25
C ARG A 116 25.05 0.74 8.23
N ARG A 117 24.81 0.54 9.54
CA ARG A 117 25.85 0.68 10.59
C ARG A 117 26.99 -0.32 10.48
N ASN A 118 26.73 -1.51 9.94
CA ASN A 118 27.75 -2.54 9.73
C ASN A 118 28.53 -2.36 8.41
N GLY A 119 28.46 -1.18 7.78
CA GLY A 119 29.19 -0.86 6.55
C GLY A 119 28.70 -1.61 5.31
N LEU A 120 27.43 -2.05 5.28
CA LEU A 120 26.89 -2.75 4.11
C LEU A 120 26.38 -1.76 3.05
N SER A 121 26.84 -1.99 1.81
CA SER A 121 26.35 -1.33 0.60
C SER A 121 24.86 -1.59 0.35
N CYS A 122 24.21 -0.69 -0.39
CA CYS A 122 22.83 -0.82 -0.88
C CYS A 122 22.59 -2.19 -1.54
N GLU A 123 23.60 -2.77 -2.19
CA GLU A 123 23.60 -4.14 -2.68
C GLU A 123 23.12 -5.21 -1.68
N LYS A 124 23.56 -5.20 -0.42
CA LYS A 124 23.15 -6.25 0.52
C LYS A 124 21.69 -6.10 0.96
N LEU A 125 21.18 -4.87 1.01
CA LEU A 125 19.75 -4.60 1.18
C LEU A 125 18.94 -5.10 -0.01
N LEU A 126 19.46 -5.03 -1.25
CA LEU A 126 18.76 -5.60 -2.42
C LEU A 126 18.49 -7.10 -2.27
N TYR A 127 19.39 -7.86 -1.65
CA TYR A 127 19.15 -9.29 -1.40
C TYR A 127 18.08 -9.52 -0.32
N VAL A 128 18.01 -8.67 0.70
CA VAL A 128 16.89 -8.69 1.67
C VAL A 128 15.58 -8.37 0.95
N ILE A 129 15.58 -7.45 -0.02
CA ILE A 129 14.41 -7.15 -0.85
C ILE A 129 13.99 -8.36 -1.69
N ALA A 130 14.93 -9.12 -2.23
CA ALA A 130 14.63 -10.36 -2.96
C ALA A 130 13.98 -11.41 -2.04
N ALA A 131 14.51 -11.58 -0.81
CA ALA A 131 13.91 -12.44 0.19
C ALA A 131 12.50 -11.98 0.58
N ARG A 132 12.31 -10.68 0.82
CA ARG A 132 11.00 -10.06 1.07
C ARG A 132 10.01 -10.40 -0.04
N TYR A 133 10.37 -10.16 -1.30
CA TYR A 133 9.46 -10.46 -2.41
C TYR A 133 9.07 -11.93 -2.46
N HIS A 134 10.04 -12.83 -2.30
CA HIS A 134 9.78 -14.26 -2.27
C HIS A 134 8.79 -14.65 -1.17
N TYR A 135 9.00 -14.14 0.05
CA TYR A 135 8.13 -14.43 1.19
C TYR A 135 6.72 -13.87 1.02
N VAL A 136 6.60 -12.65 0.49
CA VAL A 136 5.29 -12.04 0.22
C VAL A 136 4.51 -12.88 -0.81
N VAL A 137 5.16 -13.33 -1.89
CA VAL A 137 4.53 -14.19 -2.89
C VAL A 137 4.15 -15.56 -2.30
N TYR A 138 4.96 -16.10 -1.38
CA TYR A 138 4.62 -17.31 -0.63
C TYR A 138 3.36 -17.15 0.21
N VAL A 139 3.28 -16.11 1.05
CA VAL A 139 2.11 -15.87 1.91
C VAL A 139 0.85 -15.71 1.07
N LEU A 140 0.91 -14.93 -0.01
CA LEU A 140 -0.22 -14.76 -0.93
C LEU A 140 -0.71 -16.09 -1.52
N ASN A 141 0.23 -16.97 -1.92
CA ASN A 141 -0.09 -18.28 -2.46
C ASN A 141 -0.73 -19.21 -1.41
N VAL A 142 -0.26 -19.16 -0.16
CA VAL A 142 -0.81 -19.95 0.96
C VAL A 142 -2.21 -19.49 1.36
N LEU A 143 -2.51 -18.20 1.29
CA LEU A 143 -3.82 -17.65 1.67
C LEU A 143 -4.93 -17.98 0.66
N PHE A 144 -4.58 -18.39 -0.56
CA PHE A 144 -5.50 -18.69 -1.67
C PHE A 144 -5.11 -19.99 -2.42
N PRO A 145 -5.08 -21.16 -1.73
CA PRO A 145 -4.57 -22.40 -2.33
C PRO A 145 -5.52 -23.00 -3.39
N ASP A 146 -6.81 -22.65 -3.34
CA ASP A 146 -7.85 -23.25 -4.19
C ASP A 146 -8.00 -22.55 -5.56
N ARG A 147 -7.08 -21.65 -5.93
CA ARG A 147 -7.22 -20.81 -7.13
C ARG A 147 -5.91 -20.62 -7.88
N SER A 148 -6.03 -20.26 -9.16
CA SER A 148 -4.87 -19.81 -9.92
C SER A 148 -4.37 -18.48 -9.36
N PHE A 149 -3.16 -18.49 -8.80
CA PHE A 149 -2.48 -17.31 -8.29
C PHE A 149 -1.09 -17.19 -8.93
N GLY A 150 -0.71 -15.97 -9.30
CA GLY A 150 0.56 -15.75 -9.97
C GLY A 150 0.74 -14.32 -10.50
N PRO A 151 1.80 -14.08 -11.29
CA PRO A 151 2.09 -12.77 -11.86
C PRO A 151 1.04 -12.39 -12.90
N CYS A 152 0.60 -11.14 -12.89
CA CYS A 152 -0.29 -10.62 -13.92
C CYS A 152 0.42 -10.62 -15.28
N LYS A 153 -0.30 -11.03 -16.33
CA LYS A 153 0.21 -10.97 -17.71
C LYS A 153 0.35 -9.50 -18.12
N TYR A 154 1.50 -9.13 -18.66
CA TYR A 154 1.76 -7.78 -19.17
C TYR A 154 1.95 -7.82 -20.68
N ASP A 155 1.14 -7.06 -21.39
CA ASP A 155 1.26 -6.81 -22.82
C ASP A 155 2.31 -5.71 -23.04
N TYR A 156 3.46 -6.07 -23.60
CA TYR A 156 4.56 -5.12 -23.84
C TYR A 156 4.31 -4.18 -25.03
N VAL A 157 3.45 -4.56 -25.97
CA VAL A 157 3.15 -3.78 -27.18
C VAL A 157 2.26 -2.62 -26.81
N TYR A 158 1.10 -2.92 -26.22
CA TYR A 158 0.15 -1.89 -25.78
C TYR A 158 0.52 -1.32 -24.42
N LYS A 159 1.51 -1.91 -23.75
CA LYS A 159 1.89 -1.61 -22.37
C LYS A 159 0.62 -1.70 -21.54
N ARG A 160 0.04 -2.87 -21.31
CA ARG A 160 -1.18 -3.00 -20.48
C ARG A 160 -1.14 -4.29 -19.70
N LEU A 161 -1.76 -4.29 -18.52
CA LEU A 161 -1.94 -5.49 -17.73
C LEU A 161 -3.19 -6.23 -18.25
N LYS A 162 -3.10 -7.55 -18.39
CA LYS A 162 -4.24 -8.39 -18.78
C LYS A 162 -4.92 -8.92 -17.53
N ASN A 163 -6.22 -8.68 -17.42
CA ASN A 163 -7.04 -9.16 -16.32
C ASN A 163 -7.01 -10.70 -16.23
N PRO A 164 -6.88 -11.30 -15.03
CA PRO A 164 -6.91 -12.75 -14.88
C PRO A 164 -8.32 -13.31 -15.15
N THR A 165 -8.39 -14.44 -15.84
CA THR A 165 -9.63 -15.22 -16.04
C THR A 165 -9.70 -16.33 -15.01
N GLY A 166 -10.52 -16.17 -13.96
CA GLY A 166 -10.77 -17.22 -12.96
C GLY A 166 -9.78 -17.30 -11.79
N GLY A 167 -9.22 -16.17 -11.35
CA GLY A 167 -8.31 -16.12 -10.22
C GLY A 167 -7.83 -14.70 -9.91
N GLU A 168 -6.78 -14.63 -9.11
CA GLU A 168 -6.15 -13.39 -8.67
C GLU A 168 -4.70 -13.36 -9.16
N CYS A 169 -4.18 -12.19 -9.48
CA CYS A 169 -2.77 -12.05 -9.86
C CYS A 169 -2.12 -10.85 -9.18
N PHE A 170 -0.80 -10.88 -9.06
CA PHE A 170 -0.02 -9.75 -8.55
C PHE A 170 0.73 -9.04 -9.68
N VAL A 171 0.79 -7.72 -9.62
CA VAL A 171 1.55 -6.90 -10.58
C VAL A 171 3.02 -6.94 -10.22
N VAL A 172 3.84 -7.50 -11.11
CA VAL A 172 5.31 -7.41 -10.99
C VAL A 172 5.72 -5.94 -11.11
N PRO A 173 6.55 -5.40 -10.20
CA PRO A 173 6.99 -4.01 -10.28
C PRO A 173 7.61 -3.68 -11.64
N LEU A 174 7.06 -2.68 -12.33
CA LEU A 174 7.50 -2.24 -13.66
C LEU A 174 8.63 -1.19 -13.63
N HIS A 175 9.10 -0.81 -12.45
CA HIS A 175 10.10 0.23 -12.22
C HIS A 175 11.31 -0.34 -11.49
N LYS A 176 12.44 0.40 -11.52
CA LYS A 176 13.66 0.02 -10.81
C LYS A 176 13.42 -0.02 -9.29
N ILE A 177 13.80 -1.12 -8.64
CA ILE A 177 13.69 -1.28 -7.19
C ILE A 177 15.06 -1.08 -6.55
N THR A 178 15.23 -0.03 -5.76
CA THR A 178 16.46 0.24 -4.99
C THR A 178 16.35 -0.36 -3.59
N CYS A 179 17.44 -0.33 -2.82
CA CYS A 179 17.47 -0.81 -1.43
C CYS A 179 16.49 -0.11 -0.47
N THR A 180 15.90 1.00 -0.88
CA THR A 180 14.93 1.79 -0.11
C THR A 180 13.62 1.98 -0.86
N SER A 181 13.41 1.25 -1.97
CA SER A 181 12.13 1.30 -2.68
C SER A 181 11.03 0.68 -1.81
N ASP A 182 9.90 1.38 -1.74
CA ASP A 182 8.62 0.81 -1.33
C ASP A 182 8.36 -0.44 -2.17
N PHE A 183 8.04 -1.54 -1.50
CA PHE A 183 7.71 -2.78 -2.18
C PHE A 183 6.24 -3.04 -2.04
N ASP A 184 5.48 -2.15 -2.68
CA ASP A 184 4.04 -2.27 -2.75
C ASP A 184 3.68 -3.28 -3.85
N ILE A 185 3.02 -4.36 -3.49
CA ILE A 185 2.46 -5.31 -4.45
C ILE A 185 1.00 -4.95 -4.70
N ALA A 186 0.68 -4.71 -5.96
CA ALA A 186 -0.70 -4.52 -6.39
C ALA A 186 -1.33 -5.87 -6.74
N LEU A 187 -2.53 -6.14 -6.26
CA LEU A 187 -3.31 -7.31 -6.63
C LEU A 187 -4.40 -6.94 -7.65
N MET A 188 -4.72 -7.87 -8.55
CA MET A 188 -5.78 -7.78 -9.54
C MET A 188 -6.67 -9.02 -9.51
N GLY A 189 -7.93 -8.86 -9.89
CA GLY A 189 -8.92 -9.93 -9.88
C GLY A 189 -10.05 -9.67 -8.88
N GLU A 190 -11.13 -10.44 -9.04
CA GLU A 190 -12.43 -10.18 -8.42
C GLU A 190 -12.40 -10.16 -6.89
N ARG A 191 -11.52 -10.95 -6.25
CA ARG A 191 -11.40 -11.05 -4.78
C ARG A 191 -10.09 -10.49 -4.25
N SER A 192 -9.45 -9.61 -5.02
CA SER A 192 -8.16 -9.02 -4.64
C SER A 192 -8.26 -8.31 -3.28
N GLY A 193 -9.35 -7.58 -2.99
CA GLY A 193 -9.56 -6.87 -1.72
C GLY A 193 -9.57 -7.80 -0.51
N THR A 194 -10.32 -8.89 -0.60
CA THR A 194 -10.36 -9.98 0.38
C THR A 194 -8.97 -10.61 0.57
N LEU A 195 -8.21 -10.81 -0.51
CA LEU A 195 -6.85 -11.35 -0.42
C LEU A 195 -5.90 -10.36 0.28
N ALA A 196 -5.97 -9.05 0.01
CA ALA A 196 -5.17 -8.06 0.74
C ALA A 196 -5.56 -7.97 2.21
N ALA A 197 -6.85 -8.03 2.55
CA ALA A 197 -7.32 -8.02 3.94
C ALA A 197 -6.78 -9.25 4.71
N ARG A 198 -6.87 -10.44 4.10
CA ARG A 198 -6.27 -11.68 4.66
C ARG A 198 -4.77 -11.58 4.83
N PHE A 199 -4.09 -10.99 3.85
CA PHE A 199 -2.65 -10.77 3.92
C PHE A 199 -2.29 -9.84 5.08
N ASN A 200 -2.94 -8.68 5.20
CA ASN A 200 -2.65 -7.74 6.27
C ASN A 200 -2.91 -8.36 7.65
N GLN A 201 -3.98 -9.14 7.80
CA GLN A 201 -4.25 -9.84 9.06
C GLN A 201 -3.22 -10.91 9.38
N PHE A 202 -2.74 -11.67 8.38
CA PHE A 202 -1.72 -12.69 8.59
C PHE A 202 -0.46 -12.15 9.31
N PHE A 203 -0.13 -10.86 9.11
CA PHE A 203 0.99 -10.23 9.82
C PHE A 203 0.65 -9.78 11.24
N LEU A 204 -0.60 -9.35 11.46
CA LEU A 204 -1.08 -8.81 12.74
C LEU A 204 -1.47 -9.91 13.73
N GLU A 205 -2.08 -10.99 13.25
CA GLU A 205 -2.54 -12.09 14.08
C GLU A 205 -1.53 -13.23 14.16
N PRO A 206 -1.48 -13.94 15.29
CA PRO A 206 -0.83 -15.22 15.36
C PRO A 206 -1.67 -16.28 14.62
N LEU A 207 -1.57 -16.36 13.29
CA LEU A 207 -2.26 -17.39 12.51
C LEU A 207 -1.38 -18.06 11.45
N GLY A 208 -1.30 -19.38 11.58
CA GLY A 208 -0.83 -20.30 10.55
C GLY A 208 -0.99 -21.75 11.00
N ALA A 209 -1.25 -22.66 10.05
CA ALA A 209 -1.29 -24.12 10.26
C ALA A 209 0.01 -24.72 10.86
N ASP A 210 1.04 -23.90 11.06
CA ASP A 210 2.26 -24.21 11.78
C ASP A 210 2.09 -23.69 13.22
N LYS A 211 1.62 -24.55 14.13
CA LYS A 211 1.36 -24.24 15.57
C LYS A 211 2.59 -23.71 16.35
N PHE A 212 3.73 -23.59 15.69
CA PHE A 212 5.02 -23.21 16.26
C PHE A 212 5.45 -21.78 15.91
N VAL A 213 4.69 -21.04 15.10
CA VAL A 213 5.00 -19.66 14.75
C VAL A 213 3.83 -18.74 15.12
N PRO A 214 3.95 -17.95 16.21
CA PRO A 214 3.07 -16.81 16.36
C PRO A 214 3.40 -15.84 15.21
N GLY A 215 2.39 -15.47 14.44
CA GLY A 215 2.47 -14.38 13.46
C GLY A 215 3.16 -13.13 14.02
N PHE A 216 3.58 -12.24 13.14
CA PHE A 216 4.60 -11.25 13.48
C PHE A 216 4.17 -10.18 14.51
N GLY A 217 2.87 -10.06 14.79
CA GLY A 217 2.31 -9.13 15.76
C GLY A 217 2.48 -7.66 15.38
N LYS A 218 2.77 -7.40 14.11
CA LYS A 218 3.01 -6.07 13.50
C LYS A 218 2.54 -6.11 12.06
N SER A 219 2.34 -4.96 11.44
CA SER A 219 1.94 -4.90 10.04
C SER A 219 3.05 -5.34 9.09
N SER A 220 2.70 -5.70 7.84
CA SER A 220 3.69 -6.07 6.83
C SER A 220 4.66 -4.92 6.50
N GLU A 221 4.20 -3.67 6.56
CA GLU A 221 5.07 -2.49 6.39
C GLU A 221 6.06 -2.36 7.54
N ASP A 222 5.62 -2.63 8.77
CA ASP A 222 6.47 -2.57 9.95
C ASP A 222 7.62 -3.57 9.88
N ILE A 223 7.33 -4.78 9.41
CA ILE A 223 8.29 -5.90 9.40
C ILE A 223 9.18 -5.84 8.16
N PHE A 224 8.62 -5.52 6.98
CA PHE A 224 9.32 -5.61 5.71
C PHE A 224 9.41 -4.31 4.92
N GLY A 225 8.76 -3.22 5.31
CA GLY A 225 8.70 -1.99 4.52
C GLY A 225 8.01 -2.17 3.17
N GLY A 226 7.02 -3.06 3.09
CA GLY A 226 6.23 -3.32 1.89
C GLY A 226 4.76 -3.56 2.23
N ASN A 227 3.88 -3.02 1.39
CA ASN A 227 2.43 -3.14 1.53
C ASN A 227 1.85 -3.99 0.42
N ILE A 228 0.72 -4.64 0.70
CA ILE A 228 -0.11 -5.19 -0.36
C ILE A 228 -1.35 -4.36 -0.45
N PHE A 229 -1.52 -3.69 -1.58
CA PHE A 229 -2.77 -3.03 -1.87
C PHE A 229 -3.54 -3.87 -2.88
N ALA A 230 -4.80 -4.08 -2.55
CA ALA A 230 -5.75 -4.59 -3.49
C ALA A 230 -6.88 -3.59 -3.62
N PHE A 231 -6.96 -3.08 -4.83
CA PHE A 231 -8.16 -2.55 -5.41
C PHE A 231 -8.12 -3.12 -6.79
N ALA A 232 -9.24 -3.59 -7.29
CA ALA A 232 -9.35 -4.01 -8.67
C ALA A 232 -8.80 -2.89 -9.56
N LEU A 233 -7.52 -3.02 -9.95
CA LEU A 233 -6.76 -2.01 -10.69
C LEU A 233 -7.47 -1.76 -12.02
N GLU A 234 -8.21 -2.76 -12.50
CA GLU A 234 -9.19 -2.69 -13.58
C GLU A 234 -10.22 -1.57 -13.42
N TYR A 235 -10.62 -1.21 -12.20
CA TYR A 235 -11.56 -0.15 -11.91
C TYR A 235 -10.91 1.19 -11.61
N ALA A 236 -9.77 1.19 -10.90
CA ALA A 236 -9.04 2.44 -10.62
C ALA A 236 -8.36 2.98 -11.91
N LEU A 237 -7.81 2.09 -12.73
CA LEU A 237 -7.00 2.37 -13.90
C LEU A 237 -7.46 1.56 -15.13
N PRO A 238 -8.72 1.72 -15.57
CA PRO A 238 -9.27 0.92 -16.68
C PRO A 238 -8.47 1.04 -17.98
N GLY A 239 -7.90 2.22 -18.26
CA GLY A 239 -7.06 2.43 -19.45
C GLY A 239 -5.73 1.66 -19.44
N ALA A 240 -5.32 1.15 -18.28
CA ALA A 240 -4.12 0.33 -18.12
C ALA A 240 -4.40 -1.18 -18.20
N ILE A 241 -5.68 -1.59 -18.25
CA ILE A 241 -6.09 -3.00 -18.21
C ILE A 241 -6.74 -3.46 -19.53
N THR A 242 -6.49 -4.69 -19.94
CA THR A 242 -7.16 -5.38 -21.07
C THR A 242 -7.73 -6.72 -20.64
N GLY A 243 -8.55 -7.34 -21.51
CA GLY A 243 -9.08 -8.69 -21.28
C GLY A 243 -10.20 -8.75 -20.24
N LEU A 244 -10.90 -7.64 -20.01
CA LEU A 244 -12.12 -7.62 -19.23
C LEU A 244 -13.22 -8.37 -19.98
N THR A 245 -13.94 -9.25 -19.28
CA THR A 245 -15.15 -9.89 -19.80
C THR A 245 -16.25 -8.85 -20.05
N SER A 246 -17.28 -9.20 -20.85
CA SER A 246 -18.38 -8.27 -21.12
C SER A 246 -19.09 -7.80 -19.85
N SER A 247 -19.26 -8.67 -18.86
CA SER A 247 -19.82 -8.33 -17.54
C SER A 247 -18.89 -7.39 -16.76
N GLN A 248 -17.58 -7.62 -16.77
CA GLN A 248 -16.60 -6.73 -16.13
C GLN A 248 -16.53 -5.35 -16.80
N SER A 249 -16.62 -5.30 -18.12
CA SER A 249 -16.70 -4.05 -18.88
C SER A 249 -17.98 -3.27 -18.58
N ALA A 250 -19.13 -3.95 -18.48
CA ALA A 250 -20.38 -3.34 -18.07
C ALA A 250 -20.32 -2.81 -16.62
N ALA A 251 -19.74 -3.58 -15.70
CA ALA A 251 -19.54 -3.18 -14.31
C ALA A 251 -18.59 -1.98 -14.20
N LEU A 252 -17.51 -1.96 -14.99
CA LEU A 252 -16.60 -0.84 -15.08
C LEU A 252 -17.32 0.42 -15.54
N ASN A 253 -18.18 0.34 -16.56
CA ASN A 253 -18.98 1.47 -17.01
C ASN A 253 -19.94 1.97 -15.91
N GLY A 254 -20.56 1.05 -15.16
CA GLY A 254 -21.35 1.37 -13.98
C GLY A 254 -20.54 2.12 -12.92
N LEU A 255 -19.32 1.67 -12.61
CA LEU A 255 -18.41 2.32 -11.66
C LEU A 255 -17.95 3.69 -12.15
N LEU A 256 -17.62 3.83 -13.44
CA LEU A 256 -17.26 5.14 -14.03
C LEU A 256 -18.42 6.14 -13.93
N ASN A 257 -19.67 5.67 -14.02
CA ASN A 257 -20.85 6.51 -13.77
C ASN A 257 -21.03 6.82 -12.28
N LEU A 258 -20.83 5.85 -11.38
CA LEU A 258 -20.84 6.09 -9.94
C LEU A 258 -19.81 7.11 -9.50
N ARG A 259 -18.63 7.16 -10.12
CA ARG A 259 -17.60 8.18 -9.82
C ARG A 259 -18.05 9.61 -10.11
N LYS A 260 -19.04 9.79 -11.00
CA LYS A 260 -19.67 11.09 -11.26
C LYS A 260 -20.73 11.43 -10.21
N ASN A 261 -21.19 10.44 -9.42
CA ASN A 261 -22.17 10.63 -8.38
C ASN A 261 -21.51 11.25 -7.13
N VAL A 262 -22.11 12.34 -6.65
CA VAL A 262 -21.62 13.07 -5.48
C VAL A 262 -21.60 12.23 -4.19
N HIS A 263 -22.52 11.26 -4.00
CA HIS A 263 -22.47 10.33 -2.87
C HIS A 263 -21.18 9.53 -2.86
N PHE A 264 -20.77 9.00 -4.02
CA PHE A 264 -19.54 8.21 -4.12
C PHE A 264 -18.31 9.10 -3.90
N GLN A 265 -18.33 10.34 -4.38
CA GLN A 265 -17.26 11.30 -4.15
C GLN A 265 -17.12 11.62 -2.65
N LEU A 266 -18.23 11.89 -1.95
CA LEU A 266 -18.23 12.10 -0.50
C LEU A 266 -17.77 10.84 0.26
N GLN A 267 -18.12 9.65 -0.22
CA GLN A 267 -17.64 8.40 0.34
C GLN A 267 -16.11 8.29 0.26
N GLU A 268 -15.51 8.54 -0.92
CA GLU A 268 -14.05 8.53 -1.08
C GLU A 268 -13.38 9.60 -0.19
N ILE A 269 -13.99 10.77 -0.01
CA ILE A 269 -13.49 11.83 0.88
C ILE A 269 -13.50 11.37 2.35
N VAL A 270 -14.64 10.84 2.83
CA VAL A 270 -14.73 10.32 4.21
C VAL A 270 -13.70 9.21 4.44
N THR A 271 -13.57 8.29 3.49
CA THR A 271 -12.56 7.22 3.52
C THR A 271 -11.15 7.80 3.67
N ALA A 272 -10.78 8.79 2.85
CA ALA A 272 -9.45 9.40 2.90
C ALA A 272 -9.19 10.13 4.22
N ILE A 273 -10.19 10.83 4.77
CA ILE A 273 -10.09 11.48 6.08
C ILE A 273 -9.90 10.42 7.18
N ARG A 274 -10.67 9.32 7.13
CA ARG A 274 -10.64 8.25 8.13
C ARG A 274 -9.26 7.64 8.30
N LYS A 275 -8.45 7.56 7.25
CA LYS A 275 -7.07 7.08 7.36
C LYS A 275 -6.23 7.83 8.40
N MET A 276 -6.46 9.12 8.60
CA MET A 276 -5.78 9.93 9.63
C MET A 276 -6.11 9.48 11.06
N HIS A 277 -7.32 8.92 11.29
CA HIS A 277 -7.79 8.47 12.60
C HIS A 277 -6.82 7.47 13.24
N ASN A 278 -6.23 6.59 12.42
CA ASN A 278 -5.29 5.56 12.86
C ASN A 278 -3.96 6.11 13.38
N TYR A 279 -3.61 7.37 13.05
CA TYR A 279 -2.29 7.94 13.33
C TYR A 279 -2.33 9.14 14.26
N LEU A 280 -3.31 10.03 14.07
CA LEU A 280 -3.46 11.23 14.89
C LEU A 280 -4.93 11.69 14.97
N PRO A 281 -5.68 11.27 16.01
CA PRO A 281 -7.10 11.60 16.17
C PRO A 281 -7.42 13.11 16.15
N LYS A 282 -6.50 13.96 16.67
CA LYS A 282 -6.63 15.42 16.59
C LYS A 282 -6.81 15.90 15.14
N TYR A 283 -5.91 15.46 14.24
CA TYR A 283 -5.95 15.89 12.83
C TYR A 283 -7.12 15.29 12.07
N TYR A 284 -7.53 14.07 12.42
CA TYR A 284 -8.75 13.47 11.91
C TYR A 284 -9.99 14.33 12.23
N ASN A 285 -10.16 14.72 13.50
CA ASN A 285 -11.27 15.56 13.93
C ASN A 285 -11.25 16.93 13.24
N ASP A 286 -10.07 17.54 13.14
CA ASP A 286 -9.88 18.80 12.41
C ASP A 286 -10.36 18.72 10.95
N LEU A 287 -9.97 17.65 10.23
CA LEU A 287 -10.36 17.43 8.83
C LEU A 287 -11.86 17.13 8.68
N LEU A 288 -12.44 16.39 9.63
CA LEU A 288 -13.88 16.18 9.66
C LEU A 288 -14.64 17.47 9.88
N MET A 289 -14.21 18.33 10.81
CA MET A 289 -14.93 19.58 11.11
C MET A 289 -15.02 20.53 9.91
N ASP A 290 -14.07 20.45 8.97
CA ASP A 290 -14.09 21.23 7.73
C ASP A 290 -15.33 20.92 6.85
N GLN A 291 -16.05 19.81 7.07
CA GLN A 291 -17.32 19.51 6.39
C GLN A 291 -18.43 20.53 6.72
N ALA A 292 -18.25 21.39 7.74
CA ALA A 292 -19.18 22.49 8.02
C ALA A 292 -19.43 23.39 6.81
N GLU A 293 -18.47 23.46 5.87
CA GLU A 293 -18.61 24.16 4.59
C GLU A 293 -19.78 23.61 3.73
N LEU A 294 -20.16 22.33 3.88
CA LEU A 294 -21.32 21.73 3.20
C LEU A 294 -22.66 22.33 3.64
N LYS A 295 -22.73 22.89 4.86
CA LYS A 295 -23.94 23.52 5.42
C LYS A 295 -24.10 24.98 5.03
N THR A 296 -23.07 25.59 4.47
CA THR A 296 -23.07 27.03 4.14
C THR A 296 -24.16 27.39 3.13
N ARG A 297 -24.65 26.40 2.35
CA ARG A 297 -25.63 26.59 1.28
C ARG A 297 -26.51 25.36 1.10
N PRO A 298 -27.78 25.54 0.65
CA PRO A 298 -28.60 24.43 0.19
C PRO A 298 -27.97 23.73 -1.02
N THR A 299 -27.95 22.41 -0.99
CA THR A 299 -27.42 21.58 -2.07
C THR A 299 -28.42 20.53 -2.51
N LYS A 300 -28.34 20.13 -3.78
CA LYS A 300 -29.10 18.99 -4.32
C LYS A 300 -28.74 17.73 -3.53
N GLY A 301 -29.74 17.09 -2.92
CA GLY A 301 -29.56 15.86 -2.15
C GLY A 301 -29.06 16.04 -0.72
N ASN A 302 -28.87 17.28 -0.23
CA ASN A 302 -28.35 17.56 1.12
C ASN A 302 -27.00 16.88 1.40
N LEU A 303 -25.93 17.43 0.79
CA LEU A 303 -24.58 16.85 0.87
C LEU A 303 -24.07 16.68 2.32
N ASP A 304 -24.42 17.60 3.21
CA ASP A 304 -24.07 17.50 4.63
C ASP A 304 -24.67 16.25 5.28
N LYS A 305 -25.97 15.99 5.06
CA LYS A 305 -26.62 14.77 5.55
C LYS A 305 -25.92 13.53 4.99
N ILE A 306 -25.65 13.51 3.69
CA ILE A 306 -24.98 12.39 3.02
C ILE A 306 -23.62 12.10 3.65
N PHE A 307 -22.80 13.14 3.84
CA PHE A 307 -21.48 13.00 4.44
C PHE A 307 -21.57 12.41 5.86
N ASN A 308 -22.46 12.96 6.69
CA ASN A 308 -22.66 12.50 8.07
C ASN A 308 -23.19 11.06 8.15
N ASP A 309 -24.10 10.68 7.24
CA ASP A 309 -24.61 9.31 7.15
C ASP A 309 -23.48 8.31 6.80
N ILE A 310 -22.57 8.70 5.90
CA ILE A 310 -21.39 7.88 5.56
C ILE A 310 -20.43 7.76 6.75
N VAL A 311 -20.14 8.86 7.46
CA VAL A 311 -19.28 8.83 8.67
C VAL A 311 -19.88 7.89 9.72
N LYS A 312 -21.19 8.02 9.98
CA LYS A 312 -21.92 7.16 10.93
C LYS A 312 -21.88 5.70 10.52
N LEU A 313 -22.01 5.42 9.22
CA LEU A 313 -21.95 4.08 8.68
C LEU A 313 -20.61 3.41 8.99
N PHE A 314 -19.49 4.08 8.69
CA PHE A 314 -18.17 3.51 8.98
C PHE A 314 -17.95 3.27 10.47
N ASN A 315 -18.38 4.20 11.35
CA ASN A 315 -18.29 4.01 12.80
C ASN A 315 -19.09 2.80 13.28
N THR A 316 -20.31 2.63 12.76
CA THR A 316 -21.18 1.49 13.10
C THR A 316 -20.54 0.16 12.68
N ILE A 317 -19.88 0.12 11.51
CA ILE A 317 -19.21 -1.10 11.04
C ILE A 317 -18.03 -1.45 11.95
N GLU A 318 -17.19 -0.48 12.30
CA GLU A 318 -16.05 -0.71 13.20
C GLU A 318 -16.46 -1.20 14.58
N GLU A 319 -17.46 -0.59 15.21
CA GLU A 319 -17.99 -1.02 16.51
C GLU A 319 -18.46 -2.48 16.48
N LYS A 320 -19.17 -2.87 15.42
CA LYS A 320 -19.68 -4.23 15.25
C LYS A 320 -18.57 -5.24 14.99
N VAL A 321 -17.54 -4.88 14.21
CA VAL A 321 -16.37 -5.75 13.99
C VAL A 321 -15.58 -5.92 15.28
N ALA A 322 -15.36 -4.84 16.03
CA ALA A 322 -14.67 -4.89 17.32
C ALA A 322 -15.39 -5.78 18.34
N GLY A 323 -16.73 -5.75 18.40
CA GLY A 323 -17.53 -6.57 19.31
C GLY A 323 -17.37 -8.09 19.13
N VAL A 324 -17.00 -8.57 17.94
CA VAL A 324 -16.86 -10.01 17.63
C VAL A 324 -15.50 -10.60 18.08
N THR A 325 -14.53 -9.76 18.43
CA THR A 325 -13.20 -10.19 18.90
C THR A 325 -13.20 -10.88 20.28
N SER A 326 -14.34 -10.87 20.98
CA SER A 326 -14.43 -11.29 22.39
C SER A 326 -14.90 -12.72 22.63
N SER A 327 -15.28 -13.49 21.59
CA SER A 327 -15.83 -14.83 21.77
C SER A 327 -15.23 -15.86 20.80
N SER A 328 -14.50 -16.82 21.36
CA SER A 328 -14.03 -18.10 20.80
C SER A 328 -12.61 -18.14 20.18
N GLY A 329 -11.72 -18.86 20.84
CA GLY A 329 -10.36 -19.18 20.40
C GLY A 329 -10.30 -20.30 19.36
N SER A 330 -10.86 -20.09 18.17
CA SER A 330 -10.72 -21.01 17.04
C SER A 330 -10.46 -20.26 15.74
N ASP A 331 -9.73 -20.89 14.80
CA ASP A 331 -9.46 -20.41 13.42
C ASP A 331 -10.72 -20.00 12.62
N ILE A 332 -11.91 -20.26 13.16
CA ILE A 332 -13.22 -19.94 12.58
C ILE A 332 -13.59 -18.46 12.81
N SER A 333 -13.05 -17.78 13.84
CA SER A 333 -13.52 -16.44 14.20
C SER A 333 -13.19 -15.38 13.16
N TYR A 334 -12.03 -15.44 12.48
CA TYR A 334 -11.64 -14.43 11.49
C TYR A 334 -12.38 -14.58 10.15
N ARG A 335 -12.49 -15.81 9.61
CA ARG A 335 -13.33 -16.04 8.42
C ARG A 335 -14.76 -15.58 8.70
N TYR A 336 -15.27 -15.87 9.89
CA TYR A 336 -16.58 -15.42 10.33
C TYR A 336 -16.67 -13.89 10.47
N GLN A 337 -15.69 -13.20 11.04
CA GLN A 337 -15.66 -11.73 11.12
C GLN A 337 -15.62 -11.08 9.74
N HIS A 338 -14.78 -11.59 8.84
CA HIS A 338 -14.64 -11.07 7.49
C HIS A 338 -15.90 -11.37 6.66
N ASP A 339 -16.47 -12.56 6.76
CA ASP A 339 -17.72 -12.93 6.11
C ASP A 339 -18.89 -12.12 6.67
N MET A 340 -18.93 -11.87 7.98
CA MET A 340 -19.94 -11.03 8.62
C MET A 340 -19.82 -9.56 8.21
N ALA A 341 -18.62 -8.98 8.25
CA ALA A 341 -18.37 -7.61 7.79
C ALA A 341 -18.72 -7.47 6.30
N ARG A 342 -18.27 -8.43 5.47
CA ARG A 342 -18.62 -8.52 4.06
C ARG A 342 -20.14 -8.58 3.86
N CYS A 343 -20.85 -9.45 4.59
CA CYS A 343 -22.31 -9.57 4.53
C CYS A 343 -23.02 -8.28 4.98
N MET A 344 -22.55 -7.63 6.04
CA MET A 344 -23.11 -6.34 6.49
C MET A 344 -22.94 -5.27 5.43
N ILE A 345 -21.72 -5.11 4.90
CA ILE A 345 -21.43 -4.13 3.85
C ILE A 345 -22.25 -4.45 2.59
N HIS A 346 -22.31 -5.72 2.20
CA HIS A 346 -23.09 -6.16 1.05
C HIS A 346 -24.58 -5.87 1.24
N GLY A 347 -25.16 -6.18 2.39
CA GLY A 347 -26.57 -5.89 2.68
C GLY A 347 -26.89 -4.39 2.69
N ILE A 348 -25.98 -3.56 3.22
CA ILE A 348 -26.09 -2.10 3.13
C ILE A 348 -26.06 -1.66 1.66
N ILE A 349 -25.14 -2.18 0.85
CA ILE A 349 -25.02 -1.84 -0.57
C ILE A 349 -26.24 -2.29 -1.36
N GLU A 350 -26.75 -3.50 -1.11
CA GLU A 350 -28.00 -4.00 -1.71
C GLU A 350 -29.19 -3.10 -1.37
N SER A 351 -29.27 -2.63 -0.12
CA SER A 351 -30.32 -1.69 0.30
C SER A 351 -30.25 -0.33 -0.42
N THR A 352 -29.08 0.04 -0.96
CA THR A 352 -28.91 1.23 -1.82
C THR A 352 -29.26 0.98 -3.30
N GLY A 353 -29.71 -0.22 -3.66
CA GLY A 353 -30.08 -0.59 -5.03
C GLY A 353 -28.89 -0.86 -5.97
N LYS A 354 -27.67 -0.96 -5.43
CA LYS A 354 -26.48 -1.32 -6.22
C LYS A 354 -26.42 -2.85 -6.34
N THR A 355 -26.31 -3.38 -7.56
CA THR A 355 -26.35 -4.83 -7.81
C THR A 355 -25.09 -5.36 -8.52
N GLY A 356 -24.82 -6.66 -8.34
CA GLY A 356 -23.80 -7.40 -9.07
C GLY A 356 -22.36 -7.00 -8.77
N LEU A 357 -21.50 -6.99 -9.80
CA LEU A 357 -20.06 -6.71 -9.70
C LEU A 357 -19.73 -5.34 -9.09
N VAL A 358 -20.62 -4.35 -9.23
CA VAL A 358 -20.46 -3.03 -8.63
C VAL A 358 -20.56 -3.12 -7.11
N ALA A 359 -21.52 -3.90 -6.60
CA ALA A 359 -21.65 -4.15 -5.17
C ALA A 359 -20.42 -4.89 -4.65
N ASN A 360 -19.97 -5.92 -5.35
CA ASN A 360 -18.74 -6.66 -5.00
C ASN A 360 -17.51 -5.74 -4.93
N SER A 361 -17.30 -4.86 -5.90
CA SER A 361 -16.17 -3.93 -5.91
C SER A 361 -16.17 -2.97 -4.70
N ILE A 362 -17.35 -2.47 -4.31
CA ILE A 362 -17.50 -1.59 -3.14
C ILE A 362 -17.29 -2.37 -1.83
N VAL A 363 -17.77 -3.61 -1.75
CA VAL A 363 -17.51 -4.50 -0.62
C VAL A 363 -16.01 -4.75 -0.47
N GLU A 364 -15.33 -5.15 -1.53
CA GLU A 364 -13.89 -5.41 -1.53
C GLU A 364 -13.08 -4.17 -1.11
N HIS A 365 -13.54 -2.98 -1.54
CA HIS A 365 -12.96 -1.70 -1.11
C HIS A 365 -13.18 -1.43 0.38
N ALA A 366 -14.39 -1.62 0.90
CA ALA A 366 -14.68 -1.44 2.32
C ALA A 366 -13.88 -2.42 3.20
N MET A 367 -13.70 -3.66 2.76
CA MET A 367 -12.87 -4.65 3.48
C MET A 367 -11.39 -4.21 3.51
N ALA A 368 -10.86 -3.71 2.39
CA ALA A 368 -9.50 -3.17 2.37
C ALA A 368 -9.30 -1.98 3.32
N ILE A 369 -10.34 -1.16 3.52
CA ILE A 369 -10.30 -0.01 4.45
C ILE A 369 -10.31 -0.48 5.91
N ILE A 370 -11.26 -1.35 6.28
CA ILE A 370 -11.45 -1.81 7.66
C ILE A 370 -10.22 -2.58 8.15
N PHE A 371 -9.62 -3.39 7.27
CA PHE A 371 -8.54 -4.31 7.65
C PHE A 371 -7.16 -3.90 7.12
N GLY A 372 -7.05 -2.76 6.44
CA GLY A 372 -5.81 -2.33 5.79
C GLY A 372 -5.44 -0.91 6.16
N ALA A 373 -5.08 -0.63 7.42
CA ALA A 373 -4.68 0.71 7.85
C ALA A 373 -3.58 1.36 6.96
N GLU A 374 -2.75 0.55 6.30
CA GLU A 374 -1.49 0.96 5.68
C GLU A 374 -1.48 1.02 4.15
N VAL A 375 -2.57 0.62 3.50
CA VAL A 375 -2.68 0.67 2.02
C VAL A 375 -3.32 1.98 1.56
N TYR A 376 -3.29 2.27 0.25
CA TYR A 376 -4.14 3.33 -0.29
C TYR A 376 -5.59 2.93 -0.07
N HIS A 377 -6.47 3.84 0.35
CA HIS A 377 -7.87 3.53 0.66
C HIS A 377 -8.81 3.97 -0.44
N THR A 378 -8.42 4.92 -1.28
CA THR A 378 -9.29 5.50 -2.31
C THR A 378 -8.81 5.22 -3.73
N THR A 379 -9.78 5.15 -4.65
CA THR A 379 -9.48 5.02 -6.09
C THR A 379 -8.71 6.22 -6.61
N GLY A 380 -8.99 7.41 -6.07
CA GLY A 380 -8.30 8.65 -6.42
C GLY A 380 -6.82 8.62 -6.08
N THR A 381 -6.44 8.13 -4.89
CA THR A 381 -5.04 7.99 -4.50
C THR A 381 -4.29 6.98 -5.38
N VAL A 382 -4.91 5.85 -5.72
CA VAL A 382 -4.33 4.87 -6.65
C VAL A 382 -4.09 5.49 -8.02
N ARG A 383 -5.05 6.27 -8.53
CA ARG A 383 -4.93 6.95 -9.83
C ARG A 383 -3.80 7.97 -9.83
N HIS A 384 -3.72 8.80 -8.80
CA HIS A 384 -2.68 9.82 -8.67
C HIS A 384 -1.30 9.18 -8.47
N VAL A 385 -1.13 8.31 -7.47
CA VAL A 385 0.19 7.79 -7.11
C VAL A 385 0.62 6.65 -8.03
N PHE A 386 -0.20 5.59 -8.17
CA PHE A 386 0.18 4.45 -9.00
C PHE A 386 0.03 4.79 -10.49
N GLY A 387 -1.11 5.33 -10.90
CA GLY A 387 -1.38 5.68 -12.30
C GLY A 387 -0.47 6.78 -12.85
N GLN A 388 -0.56 7.99 -12.29
CA GLN A 388 0.17 9.15 -12.83
C GLN A 388 1.66 9.12 -12.45
N MET A 389 2.01 8.91 -11.18
CA MET A 389 3.41 9.05 -10.73
C MET A 389 4.26 7.80 -11.00
N LYS A 390 3.75 6.59 -10.74
CA LYS A 390 4.55 5.34 -10.90
C LYS A 390 4.49 4.78 -12.32
N MET A 391 3.34 4.80 -12.99
CA MET A 391 3.23 4.25 -14.36
C MET A 391 3.58 5.27 -15.46
N GLN A 392 3.56 6.59 -15.19
CA GLN A 392 4.04 7.73 -16.02
C GLN A 392 3.55 7.82 -17.48
N ARG A 393 2.80 6.83 -17.99
CA ARG A 393 2.58 6.61 -19.43
C ARG A 393 1.11 6.35 -19.79
N TYR A 394 0.25 6.22 -18.81
CA TYR A 394 -1.20 6.27 -19.02
C TYR A 394 -1.64 7.66 -18.60
N SER A 395 -2.26 8.39 -19.53
CA SER A 395 -2.93 9.66 -19.27
C SER A 395 -4.18 9.46 -18.41
N THR A 396 -3.99 8.91 -17.21
CA THR A 396 -5.04 8.85 -16.20
C THR A 396 -5.32 10.29 -15.82
N HIS A 397 -6.39 10.85 -16.39
CA HIS A 397 -6.86 12.18 -16.01
C HIS A 397 -7.17 12.15 -14.51
N ILE A 398 -6.44 12.95 -13.74
CA ILE A 398 -6.64 13.11 -12.30
C ILE A 398 -7.67 14.21 -12.13
N THR A 399 -8.84 13.83 -11.63
CA THR A 399 -9.91 14.78 -11.29
C THR A 399 -9.59 15.54 -10.01
N GLU A 400 -10.35 16.59 -9.71
CA GLU A 400 -10.21 17.33 -8.46
C GLU A 400 -10.50 16.45 -7.24
N ILE A 401 -11.46 15.53 -7.35
CA ILE A 401 -11.76 14.53 -6.30
C ILE A 401 -10.58 13.57 -6.15
N ASP A 402 -10.02 13.06 -7.26
CA ASP A 402 -8.86 12.16 -7.20
C ASP A 402 -7.67 12.81 -6.49
N ALA A 403 -7.39 14.09 -6.80
CA ALA A 403 -6.35 14.86 -6.15
C ALA A 403 -6.68 15.17 -4.68
N TRP A 404 -7.94 15.47 -4.34
CA TRP A 404 -8.38 15.74 -2.97
C TRP A 404 -8.13 14.55 -2.05
N VAL A 405 -8.67 13.38 -2.41
CA VAL A 405 -8.51 12.17 -1.59
C VAL A 405 -7.04 11.76 -1.50
N SER A 406 -6.27 11.97 -2.57
CA SER A 406 -4.83 11.71 -2.57
C SER A 406 -4.04 12.67 -1.68
N MET A 407 -4.41 13.94 -1.60
CA MET A 407 -3.82 14.89 -0.65
C MET A 407 -4.04 14.41 0.79
N LEU A 408 -5.28 14.05 1.13
CA LEU A 408 -5.65 13.64 2.48
C LEU A 408 -4.95 12.34 2.91
N GLU A 409 -4.96 11.31 2.06
CA GLU A 409 -4.33 10.03 2.37
C GLU A 409 -2.82 10.12 2.48
N ASN A 410 -2.15 10.79 1.54
CA ASN A 410 -0.69 10.93 1.62
C ASN A 410 -0.27 11.84 2.78
N TRP A 411 -1.12 12.77 3.21
CA TRP A 411 -0.87 13.53 4.42
C TRP A 411 -0.98 12.65 5.67
N ALA A 412 -1.99 11.78 5.74
CA ALA A 412 -2.09 10.78 6.81
C ALA A 412 -0.84 9.86 6.83
N ASP A 413 -0.38 9.40 5.67
CA ASP A 413 0.85 8.60 5.57
C ASP A 413 2.11 9.40 5.96
N SER A 414 2.17 10.70 5.70
CA SER A 414 3.25 11.56 6.22
C SER A 414 3.24 11.68 7.73
N VAL A 415 2.07 11.85 8.34
CA VAL A 415 1.91 11.93 9.81
C VAL A 415 2.23 10.58 10.46
N LYS A 416 1.88 9.47 9.82
CA LYS A 416 2.30 8.11 10.23
C LYS A 416 3.83 8.01 10.32
N GLU A 417 4.54 8.36 9.24
CA GLU A 417 6.01 8.33 9.24
C GLU A 417 6.58 9.20 10.36
N PHE A 418 6.02 10.40 10.58
CA PHE A 418 6.44 11.25 11.69
C PHE A 418 6.26 10.55 13.05
N LYS A 419 5.07 10.01 13.33
CA LYS A 419 4.77 9.34 14.60
C LYS A 419 5.67 8.14 14.85
N ARG A 420 5.78 7.27 13.85
CA ARG A 420 6.51 6.01 13.94
C ARG A 420 8.03 6.22 13.96
N GLU A 421 8.54 7.06 13.08
CA GLU A 421 9.99 7.14 12.85
C GLU A 421 10.65 8.33 13.53
N CYS A 422 9.93 9.43 13.80
CA CYS A 422 10.53 10.64 14.32
C CYS A 422 10.19 10.85 15.80
N GLU A 423 8.90 10.90 16.14
CA GLU A 423 8.45 11.16 17.51
C GLU A 423 8.89 10.03 18.45
N THR A 424 8.63 8.78 18.07
CA THR A 424 8.98 7.60 18.88
C THR A 424 10.49 7.45 19.09
N LYS A 425 11.31 7.95 18.14
CA LYS A 425 12.78 7.81 18.16
C LYS A 425 13.52 9.08 18.57
N GLY A 426 12.81 10.18 18.84
CA GLY A 426 13.41 11.47 19.20
C GLY A 426 14.36 12.03 18.14
N LEU A 427 14.05 11.86 16.85
CA LEU A 427 14.95 12.28 15.76
C LEU A 427 14.94 13.79 15.53
N LEU A 428 16.08 14.31 15.06
CA LEU A 428 16.21 15.71 14.65
C LEU A 428 15.30 16.03 13.45
N VAL A 429 14.95 17.30 13.27
CA VAL A 429 14.15 17.75 12.12
C VAL A 429 14.77 17.34 10.79
N ALA A 430 16.08 17.56 10.61
CA ALA A 430 16.80 17.17 9.40
C ALA A 430 16.85 15.65 9.16
N GLN A 431 16.69 14.84 10.21
CA GLN A 431 16.60 13.38 10.11
C GLN A 431 15.17 12.90 9.84
N CYS A 432 14.18 13.64 10.34
CA CYS A 432 12.78 13.31 10.17
C CYS A 432 12.24 13.61 8.77
N LEU A 433 12.58 14.78 8.22
CA LEU A 433 12.07 15.23 6.91
C LEU A 433 12.33 14.25 5.76
N PRO A 434 13.53 13.64 5.61
CA PRO A 434 13.77 12.61 4.61
C PRO A 434 12.80 11.44 4.73
N LYS A 435 12.44 11.00 5.94
CA LYS A 435 11.55 9.86 6.17
C LYS A 435 10.13 10.15 5.71
N MET A 436 9.64 11.37 5.99
CA MET A 436 8.32 11.83 5.55
C MET A 436 8.27 12.25 4.07
N SER A 437 9.43 12.54 3.46
CA SER A 437 9.55 13.29 2.20
C SER A 437 8.78 12.68 1.03
N LYS A 438 8.71 11.34 0.94
CA LYS A 438 7.94 10.63 -0.08
C LYS A 438 6.46 10.97 -0.05
N ASN A 439 5.83 10.87 1.11
CA ASN A 439 4.39 11.10 1.27
C ASN A 439 4.08 12.61 1.28
N LEU A 440 5.02 13.44 1.76
CA LEU A 440 4.94 14.89 1.63
C LEU A 440 4.96 15.29 0.16
N LEU A 441 5.88 14.74 -0.63
CA LEU A 441 5.94 14.99 -2.08
C LEU A 441 4.62 14.67 -2.77
N ARG A 442 4.01 13.53 -2.47
CA ARG A 442 2.72 13.12 -3.02
C ARG A 442 1.59 14.06 -2.58
N THR A 443 1.57 14.46 -1.31
CA THR A 443 0.63 15.46 -0.77
C THR A 443 0.76 16.79 -1.52
N LEU A 444 1.98 17.31 -1.67
CA LEU A 444 2.25 18.57 -2.36
C LEU A 444 1.91 18.51 -3.85
N ALA A 445 2.17 17.37 -4.50
CA ALA A 445 1.79 17.15 -5.89
C ALA A 445 0.27 17.19 -6.08
N ALA A 446 -0.49 16.59 -5.16
CA ALA A 446 -1.94 16.63 -5.15
C ALA A 446 -2.46 18.07 -4.91
N MET A 447 -1.93 18.78 -3.91
CA MET A 447 -2.27 20.18 -3.62
C MET A 447 -1.98 21.10 -4.81
N LYS A 448 -0.86 20.90 -5.52
CA LYS A 448 -0.56 21.65 -6.74
C LYS A 448 -1.59 21.38 -7.85
N THR A 449 -2.05 20.14 -7.99
CA THR A 449 -3.10 19.78 -8.96
C THR A 449 -4.41 20.46 -8.59
N ILE A 450 -4.81 20.41 -7.32
CA ILE A 450 -6.00 21.11 -6.80
C ILE A 450 -5.92 22.62 -7.05
N TRP A 451 -4.80 23.25 -6.70
CA TRP A 451 -4.63 24.69 -6.85
C TRP A 451 -4.79 25.14 -8.31
N LYS A 452 -4.33 24.31 -9.26
CA LYS A 452 -4.50 24.58 -10.69
C LYS A 452 -5.93 24.37 -11.17
N SER A 453 -6.67 23.42 -10.60
CA SER A 453 -8.02 23.08 -11.03
C SER A 453 -9.11 23.93 -10.37
N LEU A 454 -8.86 24.48 -9.18
CA LEU A 454 -9.79 25.39 -8.53
C LEU A 454 -9.98 26.65 -9.39
N PRO A 455 -11.21 27.19 -9.50
CA PRO A 455 -11.43 28.51 -10.08
C PRO A 455 -10.77 29.59 -9.22
N ASP A 456 -10.47 30.76 -9.77
CA ASP A 456 -9.85 31.85 -8.99
C ASP A 456 -10.84 32.47 -7.99
N GLN A 457 -12.11 32.57 -8.41
CA GLN A 457 -13.22 33.07 -7.60
C GLN A 457 -14.46 32.21 -7.78
N ILE A 458 -15.29 32.15 -6.74
CA ILE A 458 -16.65 31.66 -6.77
C ILE A 458 -17.53 32.70 -6.10
N GLU A 459 -18.49 33.25 -6.85
CA GLU A 459 -19.44 34.24 -6.35
C GLU A 459 -18.76 35.41 -5.61
N GLY A 460 -17.70 35.95 -6.22
CA GLY A 460 -16.93 37.07 -5.66
C GLY A 460 -15.91 36.70 -4.57
N ASN A 461 -15.95 35.48 -4.02
CA ASN A 461 -14.98 35.02 -3.03
C ASN A 461 -13.78 34.34 -3.69
N SER A 462 -12.57 34.74 -3.31
CA SER A 462 -11.37 34.06 -3.80
C SER A 462 -11.25 32.65 -3.24
N MET A 463 -10.94 31.70 -4.11
CA MET A 463 -10.70 30.30 -3.73
C MET A 463 -9.22 29.98 -3.48
N LYS A 464 -8.32 30.90 -3.85
CA LYS A 464 -6.86 30.68 -3.85
C LYS A 464 -6.07 31.70 -3.02
N ALA A 465 -6.66 32.82 -2.62
CA ALA A 465 -5.93 33.94 -2.01
C ALA A 465 -5.20 33.58 -0.70
N ASP A 466 -5.71 32.62 0.06
CA ASP A 466 -5.16 32.18 1.35
C ASP A 466 -4.44 30.83 1.29
N LEU A 467 -4.41 30.20 0.11
CA LEU A 467 -3.74 28.93 -0.14
C LEU A 467 -2.26 29.16 -0.44
N ALA A 468 -1.40 28.39 0.22
CA ALA A 468 0.01 28.36 -0.06
C ALA A 468 0.28 27.94 -1.51
N LYS A 469 1.15 28.66 -2.21
CA LYS A 469 1.57 28.28 -3.56
C LYS A 469 2.54 27.11 -3.47
N ILE A 470 2.03 25.90 -3.72
CA ILE A 470 2.79 24.67 -3.48
C ILE A 470 3.81 24.39 -4.59
N THR A 471 5.07 24.24 -4.17
CA THR A 471 6.17 23.80 -5.03
C THR A 471 6.68 22.43 -4.55
N PRO A 472 6.25 21.31 -5.17
CA PRO A 472 6.69 19.97 -4.76
C PRO A 472 8.21 19.78 -4.90
N SER A 473 8.89 20.53 -5.77
CA SER A 473 10.34 20.39 -5.98
C SER A 473 11.16 20.62 -4.71
N THR A 474 10.66 21.40 -3.76
CA THR A 474 11.31 21.64 -2.47
C THR A 474 11.55 20.35 -1.68
N VAL A 475 10.68 19.35 -1.83
CA VAL A 475 10.79 18.05 -1.13
C VAL A 475 11.17 16.89 -2.06
N VAL A 476 11.14 17.09 -3.39
CA VAL A 476 11.56 16.08 -4.38
C VAL A 476 12.98 15.62 -4.13
N ASN A 477 13.90 16.55 -3.86
CA ASN A 477 15.31 16.21 -3.62
C ASN A 477 15.47 15.38 -2.35
N TRP A 478 14.71 15.68 -1.30
CA TRP A 478 14.75 14.92 -0.05
C TRP A 478 14.31 13.48 -0.29
N TYR A 479 13.29 13.26 -1.13
CA TYR A 479 12.91 11.91 -1.52
C TYR A 479 13.94 11.24 -2.42
N LEU A 480 14.26 11.84 -3.58
CA LEU A 480 15.05 11.19 -4.62
C LEU A 480 16.55 11.08 -4.30
N ASN A 481 17.12 12.08 -3.64
CA ASN A 481 18.55 12.20 -3.42
C ASN A 481 18.98 11.90 -1.99
N VAL A 482 18.06 11.95 -1.01
CA VAL A 482 18.36 11.64 0.39
C VAL A 482 17.75 10.29 0.77
N GLN A 483 16.42 10.21 0.87
CA GLN A 483 15.72 8.99 1.28
C GLN A 483 16.00 7.79 0.36
N ARG A 484 15.92 7.96 -0.97
CA ARG A 484 16.13 6.86 -1.92
C ARG A 484 17.56 6.37 -2.04
N LYS A 485 18.52 7.19 -1.61
CA LYS A 485 19.94 6.79 -1.50
C LYS A 485 20.26 6.19 -0.13
N GLY A 486 19.27 6.15 0.77
CA GLY A 486 19.41 5.62 2.12
C GLY A 486 20.21 6.54 3.04
N LEU A 487 20.26 7.83 2.75
CA LEU A 487 20.79 8.83 3.67
C LEU A 487 19.76 9.11 4.76
N ASP A 488 20.22 9.21 5.99
CA ASP A 488 19.36 9.33 7.19
C ASP A 488 19.17 10.77 7.67
N GLU A 489 19.82 11.72 7.02
CA GLU A 489 19.72 13.15 7.32
C GLU A 489 19.83 14.00 6.05
N LEU A 490 19.16 15.14 6.03
CA LEU A 490 19.33 16.15 4.99
C LEU A 490 20.79 16.67 4.98
N PRO A 491 21.48 16.68 3.83
CA PRO A 491 22.80 17.29 3.73
C PRO A 491 22.68 18.82 3.84
N SER A 492 23.75 19.50 4.26
CA SER A 492 23.76 20.97 4.41
C SER A 492 23.41 21.72 3.12
N SER A 493 23.62 21.11 1.96
CA SER A 493 23.18 21.66 0.66
C SER A 493 21.65 21.86 0.56
N GLU A 494 20.86 21.19 1.39
CA GLU A 494 19.39 21.30 1.41
C GLU A 494 18.87 22.40 2.34
N GLN A 495 19.74 23.17 3.01
CA GLN A 495 19.31 24.26 3.90
C GLN A 495 18.43 25.31 3.22
N TYR A 496 18.68 25.61 1.94
CA TYR A 496 17.83 26.53 1.18
C TYR A 496 16.41 26.00 0.99
N ASN A 497 16.29 24.74 0.54
CA ASN A 497 14.99 24.08 0.37
C ASN A 497 14.28 23.92 1.72
N PHE A 498 15.02 23.63 2.79
CA PHE A 498 14.46 23.58 4.14
C PHE A 498 13.85 24.93 4.55
N LYS A 499 14.57 26.04 4.40
CA LYS A 499 14.04 27.39 4.68
C LYS A 499 12.81 27.71 3.83
N LEU A 500 12.85 27.41 2.53
CA LEU A 500 11.72 27.63 1.64
C LEU A 500 10.48 26.82 2.08
N PHE A 501 10.68 25.57 2.53
CA PHE A 501 9.62 24.73 3.08
C PHE A 501 9.00 25.36 4.34
N LEU A 502 9.83 25.81 5.29
CA LEU A 502 9.33 26.48 6.50
C LEU A 502 8.54 27.74 6.17
N THR A 503 9.03 28.58 5.27
CA THR A 503 8.32 29.80 4.84
C THR A 503 7.00 29.46 4.16
N THR A 504 6.96 28.44 3.30
CA THR A 504 5.74 28.03 2.57
C THR A 504 4.61 27.64 3.52
N PHE A 505 4.93 26.88 4.57
CA PHE A 505 3.96 26.42 5.55
C PHE A 505 3.83 27.31 6.78
N LYS A 506 4.56 28.44 6.83
CA LYS A 506 4.61 29.33 7.99
C LYS A 506 4.99 28.58 9.28
N CYS A 507 5.93 27.65 9.17
CA CYS A 507 6.49 26.98 10.33
C CYS A 507 7.25 27.98 11.22
N PRO A 508 7.37 27.73 12.53
CA PRO A 508 8.04 28.65 13.44
C PRO A 508 9.46 29.00 12.99
N GLU A 509 9.81 30.29 12.98
CA GLU A 509 11.11 30.78 12.51
C GLU A 509 12.29 30.31 13.39
N ASN A 510 12.00 29.94 14.64
CA ASN A 510 12.99 29.39 15.55
C ASN A 510 13.34 27.92 15.27
N LEU A 511 12.66 27.26 14.33
CA LEU A 511 12.95 25.88 13.95
C LEU A 511 14.25 25.83 13.12
N LYS A 512 15.31 25.32 13.73
CA LYS A 512 16.61 25.16 13.08
C LYS A 512 16.70 23.81 12.36
N PHE A 513 17.59 23.75 11.39
CA PHE A 513 17.89 22.53 10.61
C PHE A 513 18.25 21.35 11.51
N THR A 514 18.99 21.61 12.59
CA THR A 514 19.50 20.61 13.53
C THR A 514 18.81 20.66 14.90
N ASP A 515 17.57 21.16 14.99
CA ASP A 515 16.87 21.19 16.28
C ASP A 515 16.46 19.77 16.73
N ASP A 516 16.80 19.46 17.97
CA ASP A 516 16.54 18.17 18.66
C ASP A 516 15.14 18.09 19.28
N ASN A 517 14.35 19.15 19.18
CA ASN A 517 13.16 19.31 20.01
C ASN A 517 11.83 19.12 19.24
N ILE A 518 10.81 18.73 20.01
CA ILE A 518 9.35 18.64 19.78
C ILE A 518 8.75 19.90 19.12
N ALA A 519 9.55 20.95 18.87
CA ALA A 519 9.20 22.12 18.07
C ALA A 519 8.74 21.79 16.64
N PHE A 520 9.06 20.61 16.09
CA PHE A 520 8.52 20.17 14.79
C PHE A 520 6.99 19.97 14.81
N HIS A 521 6.37 19.64 15.96
CA HIS A 521 4.91 19.52 16.08
C HIS A 521 4.19 20.80 15.67
N LYS A 522 4.74 21.97 16.02
CA LYS A 522 4.18 23.26 15.61
C LYS A 522 4.26 23.44 14.09
N CYS A 523 5.31 22.94 13.44
CA CYS A 523 5.42 22.93 11.98
C CYS A 523 4.43 21.93 11.36
N LEU A 524 4.22 20.75 11.96
CA LEU A 524 3.18 19.81 11.54
C LEU A 524 1.77 20.40 11.67
N ASP A 525 1.49 21.10 12.77
CA ASP A 525 0.22 21.81 12.97
C ASP A 525 0.04 22.88 11.87
N ALA A 526 1.12 23.57 11.49
CA ALA A 526 1.09 24.56 10.42
C ALA A 526 0.84 23.92 9.03
N ILE A 527 1.46 22.78 8.73
CA ILE A 527 1.18 22.00 7.52
C ILE A 527 -0.27 21.50 7.52
N GLN A 528 -0.74 20.94 8.64
CA GLN A 528 -2.12 20.50 8.83
C GLN A 528 -3.09 21.65 8.56
N ASN A 529 -2.83 22.84 9.11
CA ASN A 529 -3.67 24.01 8.88
C ASN A 529 -3.74 24.38 7.39
N GLU A 530 -2.66 24.23 6.65
CA GLU A 530 -2.66 24.46 5.20
C GLU A 530 -3.45 23.38 4.45
N VAL A 531 -3.29 22.10 4.81
CA VAL A 531 -4.10 20.99 4.27
C VAL A 531 -5.60 21.24 4.53
N ARG A 532 -5.96 21.72 5.72
CA ARG A 532 -7.33 22.10 6.07
C ARG A 532 -7.88 23.27 5.27
N LYS A 533 -7.06 24.26 4.92
CA LYS A 533 -7.52 25.34 4.02
C LYS A 533 -7.90 24.77 2.66
N TYR A 534 -7.05 23.93 2.08
CA TYR A 534 -7.38 23.22 0.84
C TYR A 534 -8.66 22.39 0.98
N ASN A 535 -8.77 21.62 2.07
CA ASN A 535 -9.93 20.78 2.38
C ASN A 535 -11.24 21.61 2.43
N ARG A 536 -11.25 22.72 3.17
CA ARG A 536 -12.39 23.66 3.24
C ARG A 536 -12.73 24.25 1.88
N ARG A 537 -11.74 24.73 1.12
CA ARG A 537 -11.97 25.27 -0.24
C ARG A 537 -12.59 24.23 -1.17
N LEU A 538 -12.20 22.97 -1.04
CA LEU A 538 -12.77 21.88 -1.82
C LEU A 538 -14.20 21.54 -1.38
N PHE A 539 -14.51 21.58 -0.08
CA PHE A 539 -15.90 21.47 0.40
C PHE A 539 -16.77 22.65 -0.08
N THR A 540 -16.26 23.88 -0.05
CA THR A 540 -16.96 25.03 -0.65
C THR A 540 -17.19 24.80 -2.15
N TYR A 541 -16.19 24.28 -2.87
CA TYR A 541 -16.28 24.06 -4.31
C TYR A 541 -17.29 22.95 -4.69
N ILE A 542 -17.29 21.83 -3.98
CA ILE A 542 -18.26 20.74 -4.24
C ILE A 542 -19.69 21.18 -3.89
N THR A 543 -19.86 21.99 -2.84
CA THR A 543 -21.13 22.64 -2.49
C THR A 543 -21.62 23.54 -3.62
N TYR A 544 -20.74 24.40 -4.14
CA TYR A 544 -21.07 25.26 -5.29
C TYR A 544 -21.46 24.46 -6.54
N LYS A 545 -20.72 23.39 -6.87
CA LYS A 545 -21.04 22.51 -8.02
C LYS A 545 -22.40 21.83 -7.90
N ASN A 546 -22.95 21.72 -6.69
CA ASN A 546 -24.21 21.02 -6.40
C ASN A 546 -25.28 21.95 -5.79
N LYS A 547 -25.15 23.27 -5.96
CA LYS A 547 -26.18 24.21 -5.47
C LYS A 547 -27.53 23.97 -6.14
N VAL A 548 -28.60 24.23 -5.38
CA VAL A 548 -30.00 24.14 -5.85
C VAL A 548 -30.25 25.20 -6.91
#